data_AF-A0A4Q8QJA0-F1
#
_entry.id   AF-A0A4Q8QJA0-F1
#
_cell.length_a   1.000
_cell.length_b   1.000
_cell.length_c   1.000
_cell.angle_alpha   90.00
_cell.angle_beta   90.00
_cell.angle_gamma   90.00
#
_symmetry.space_group_name_H-M   'P 1'
#
loop_
_entity.id
_entity.type
_entity.pdbx_description
1 polymer ?
#
loop_
_entity_poly.entity_id
_entity_poly.type
_entity_poly.pdbx_seq_one_letter_code
_entity_poly.pdbx_strand_id
1 'polypeptide(L)'
;GHTLKTVIPGMEALVGNVIERMCLDKGYRGHNAPPDYKFRVFISGQKRRVTPKIKRELRRRSAVEPVIGHLKSEHRMGRNYLWHRQGDATNAVLAAAGYNFRRLIRWLELLLRQILVQLIRRLQLLPS
;
A
#
# COMPACT_ATOMS: atom_id res chain seq x y z
N GLY A 1 -12.83 -8.13 -16.63
CA GLY A 1 -11.57 -8.04 -15.86
C GLY A 1 -10.41 -8.29 -16.79
N HIS A 2 -9.41 -7.41 -16.79
CA HIS A 2 -8.22 -7.61 -17.65
C HIS A 2 -7.45 -8.84 -17.16
N THR A 3 -7.25 -9.81 -18.05
CA THR A 3 -6.50 -11.04 -17.76
C THR A 3 -5.02 -10.70 -17.64
N LEU A 4 -4.28 -11.36 -16.74
CA LEU A 4 -2.84 -11.12 -16.55
C LEU A 4 -2.04 -11.16 -17.87
N LYS A 5 -2.46 -12.01 -18.80
CA LYS A 5 -1.91 -12.11 -20.17
C LYS A 5 -1.85 -10.77 -20.92
N THR A 6 -2.81 -9.87 -20.73
CA THR A 6 -2.85 -8.59 -21.46
C THR A 6 -2.02 -7.50 -20.78
N VAL A 7 -1.76 -7.63 -19.47
CA VAL A 7 -1.14 -6.57 -18.67
C VAL A 7 0.36 -6.80 -18.49
N ILE A 8 0.80 -8.07 -18.42
CA ILE A 8 2.22 -8.43 -18.24
C ILE A 8 3.14 -7.76 -19.28
N PRO A 9 2.85 -7.79 -20.60
CA PRO A 9 3.75 -7.19 -21.59
C PRO A 9 3.92 -5.67 -21.40
N GLY A 10 2.81 -4.98 -21.09
CA GLY A 10 2.84 -3.54 -20.83
C GLY A 10 3.60 -3.19 -19.54
N MET A 11 3.49 -4.03 -18.51
CA MET A 11 4.24 -3.85 -17.27
C MET A 11 5.74 -4.08 -17.47
N GLU A 12 6.14 -5.11 -18.22
CA GLU A 12 7.55 -5.39 -18.51
C GLU A 12 8.17 -4.30 -19.37
N ALA A 13 7.44 -3.78 -20.36
CA ALA A 13 7.89 -2.64 -21.15
C ALA A 13 8.11 -1.38 -20.29
N LEU A 14 7.25 -1.15 -19.30
CA LEU A 14 7.37 0.00 -18.39
C LEU A 14 8.52 -0.17 -17.39
N VAL A 15 8.73 -1.38 -16.87
CA VAL A 15 9.80 -1.70 -15.92
C VAL A 15 11.15 -1.87 -16.61
N GLY A 16 11.16 -2.21 -17.91
CA GLY A 16 12.35 -2.51 -18.69
C GLY A 16 12.98 -3.87 -18.36
N ASN A 17 12.27 -4.75 -17.65
CA ASN A 17 12.77 -6.06 -17.25
C ASN A 17 11.64 -7.08 -17.09
N VAL A 18 12.00 -8.36 -17.20
CA VAL A 18 11.09 -9.50 -17.02
C VAL A 18 10.67 -9.59 -15.57
N ILE A 19 9.37 -9.76 -15.32
CA ILE A 19 8.87 -9.80 -13.96
C ILE A 19 9.21 -11.15 -13.31
N GLU A 20 10.05 -11.11 -12.27
CA GLU A 20 10.45 -12.31 -11.53
C GLU A 20 9.31 -12.82 -10.64
N ARG A 21 8.51 -11.90 -10.07
CA ARG A 21 7.44 -12.23 -9.13
C ARG A 21 6.30 -11.22 -9.16
N MET A 22 5.09 -11.75 -9.06
CA MET A 22 3.85 -10.99 -8.90
C MET A 22 3.09 -11.48 -7.67
N CYS A 23 2.78 -10.57 -6.76
CA CYS A 23 1.80 -10.80 -5.70
C CYS A 23 0.47 -10.17 -6.12
N LEU A 24 -0.64 -10.89 -6.06
CA LEU A 24 -1.94 -10.43 -6.55
C LEU A 24 -3.05 -10.64 -5.53
N ASP A 25 -4.10 -9.84 -5.68
CA ASP A 25 -5.33 -9.95 -4.91
C ASP A 25 -6.13 -11.23 -5.21
N LYS A 26 -7.02 -11.60 -4.28
CA LYS A 26 -7.95 -12.75 -4.47
C LYS A 26 -8.84 -12.62 -5.70
N GLY A 27 -9.12 -11.39 -6.16
CA GLY A 27 -9.88 -11.14 -7.39
C GLY A 27 -9.21 -11.66 -8.66
N TYR A 28 -7.91 -11.94 -8.65
CA TYR A 28 -7.19 -12.55 -9.78
C TYR A 28 -7.26 -14.08 -9.80
N ARG A 29 -7.97 -14.69 -8.85
CA ARG A 29 -8.14 -16.15 -8.82
C ARG A 29 -8.90 -16.62 -10.05
N GLY A 30 -8.29 -17.50 -10.85
CA GLY A 30 -8.85 -17.99 -12.11
C GLY A 30 -8.51 -17.14 -13.34
N HIS A 31 -7.96 -15.94 -13.16
CA HIS A 31 -7.42 -15.12 -14.25
C HIS A 31 -5.99 -15.58 -14.57
N ASN A 32 -5.89 -16.58 -15.45
CA ASN A 32 -4.63 -17.24 -15.74
C ASN A 32 -3.57 -16.27 -16.29
N ALA A 33 -2.40 -16.27 -15.67
CA ALA A 33 -1.18 -15.79 -16.30
C ALA A 33 -0.76 -16.75 -17.41
N PRO A 34 -0.01 -16.28 -18.43
CA PRO A 34 0.58 -17.17 -19.42
C PRO A 34 1.39 -18.29 -18.73
N PRO A 35 1.51 -19.48 -19.35
CA PRO A 35 2.20 -20.63 -18.77
C PRO A 35 3.58 -20.29 -18.18
N ASP A 36 4.33 -19.41 -18.85
CA ASP A 36 5.69 -18.98 -18.48
C ASP A 36 5.76 -18.22 -17.15
N TYR A 37 4.64 -17.62 -16.71
CA TYR A 37 4.54 -16.82 -15.48
C TYR A 37 3.82 -17.56 -14.35
N LYS A 38 3.32 -18.79 -14.59
CA LYS A 38 2.48 -19.52 -13.63
C LYS A 38 3.15 -19.71 -12.26
N PHE A 39 4.47 -19.89 -12.23
CA PHE A 39 5.25 -20.04 -10.99
C PHE A 39 5.73 -18.72 -10.38
N ARG A 40 5.52 -17.60 -11.09
CA ARG A 40 5.90 -16.25 -10.66
C ARG A 40 4.73 -15.51 -9.99
N VAL A 41 3.51 -16.04 -10.11
CA VAL A 41 2.29 -15.42 -9.59
C VAL A 41 1.86 -16.05 -8.27
N PHE A 42 1.68 -15.22 -7.25
CA PHE A 42 1.23 -15.59 -5.92
C PHE A 42 -0.02 -14.81 -5.53
N ILE A 43 -1.08 -15.50 -5.13
CA ILE A 43 -2.37 -14.88 -4.80
C ILE A 43 -2.53 -14.74 -3.28
N SER A 44 -3.13 -13.65 -2.82
CA SER A 44 -3.43 -13.43 -1.40
C SER A 44 -4.27 -14.59 -0.81
N GLY A 45 -3.83 -15.11 0.33
CA GLY A 45 -4.45 -16.27 0.98
C GLY A 45 -4.04 -17.64 0.42
N GLN A 46 -3.09 -17.70 -0.53
CA GLN A 46 -2.52 -18.96 -1.02
C GLN A 46 -1.78 -19.71 0.12
N LYS A 47 -2.18 -20.95 0.38
CA LYS A 47 -1.59 -21.79 1.46
C LYS A 47 -0.44 -22.68 0.98
N ARG A 48 -0.46 -23.13 -0.28
CA ARG A 48 0.52 -24.08 -0.85
C ARG A 48 1.54 -23.35 -1.73
N ARG A 49 2.78 -23.86 -1.77
CA ARG A 49 3.88 -23.31 -2.59
C ARG A 49 4.22 -21.85 -2.27
N VAL A 50 4.15 -21.46 -1.00
CA VAL A 50 4.48 -20.10 -0.52
C VAL A 50 5.62 -20.19 0.49
N THR A 51 6.77 -19.61 0.17
CA THR A 51 7.90 -19.53 1.12
C THR A 51 7.61 -18.47 2.20
N PRO A 52 8.30 -18.51 3.35
CA PRO A 52 8.15 -17.48 4.39
C PRO A 52 8.35 -16.05 3.88
N LYS A 53 9.30 -15.85 2.94
CA LYS A 53 9.55 -14.56 2.27
C LYS A 53 8.32 -14.10 1.48
N ILE A 54 7.76 -14.96 0.64
CA ILE A 54 6.56 -14.66 -0.15
C ILE A 54 5.36 -14.43 0.78
N LYS A 55 5.22 -15.19 1.87
CA LYS A 55 4.16 -14.98 2.86
C LYS A 55 4.27 -13.61 3.53
N ARG A 56 5.49 -13.12 3.79
CA ARG A 56 5.73 -11.76 4.31
C ARG A 56 5.37 -10.69 3.27
N GLU A 57 5.75 -10.88 2.02
CA GLU A 57 5.41 -9.98 0.91
C GLU A 57 3.88 -9.86 0.73
N LEU A 58 3.16 -11.00 0.71
CA LEU A 58 1.69 -11.03 0.63
C LEU A 58 1.03 -10.31 1.82
N ARG A 59 1.51 -10.54 3.06
CA ARG A 59 0.98 -9.85 4.25
C ARG A 59 1.21 -8.35 4.21
N ARG A 60 2.40 -7.89 3.79
CA ARG A 60 2.69 -6.46 3.62
C ARG A 60 1.72 -5.83 2.63
N ARG A 61 1.47 -6.50 1.49
CA ARG A 61 0.56 -6.02 0.46
C ARG A 61 -0.88 -5.88 0.97
N SER A 62 -1.40 -6.91 1.64
CA SER A 62 -2.75 -6.88 2.22
C SER A 62 -2.94 -5.83 3.32
N ALA A 63 -1.87 -5.38 3.98
CA ALA A 63 -1.94 -4.25 4.91
C ALA A 63 -1.96 -2.88 4.20
N VAL A 64 -1.41 -2.78 2.99
CA VAL A 64 -1.31 -1.52 2.22
C VAL A 64 -2.50 -1.33 1.28
N GLU A 65 -3.10 -2.41 0.78
CA GLU A 65 -4.27 -2.38 -0.12
C GLU A 65 -5.45 -1.57 0.43
N PRO A 66 -5.89 -1.73 1.70
CA PRO A 66 -6.97 -0.92 2.27
C PRO A 66 -6.60 0.57 2.29
N VAL A 67 -5.35 0.91 2.60
CA VAL A 67 -4.86 2.29 2.61
C VAL A 67 -4.92 2.89 1.21
N ILE A 68 -4.49 2.15 0.18
CA ILE A 68 -4.61 2.58 -1.22
C ILE A 68 -6.09 2.74 -1.61
N GLY A 69 -6.97 1.84 -1.17
CA GLY A 69 -8.41 1.93 -1.39
C GLY A 69 -9.02 3.20 -0.80
N HIS A 70 -8.74 3.46 0.48
CA HIS A 70 -9.17 4.69 1.17
C HIS A 70 -8.61 5.94 0.50
N LEU A 71 -7.33 5.93 0.12
CA LEU A 71 -6.73 7.06 -0.60
C LEU A 71 -7.46 7.37 -1.91
N LYS A 72 -7.81 6.33 -2.67
CA LYS A 72 -8.55 6.47 -3.93
C LYS A 72 -9.96 7.02 -3.72
N SER A 73 -10.67 6.55 -2.70
CA SER A 73 -12.05 6.97 -2.42
C SER A 73 -12.14 8.36 -1.79
N GLU A 74 -11.27 8.69 -0.84
CA GLU A 74 -11.34 9.92 -0.06
C GLU A 74 -10.73 11.12 -0.79
N HIS A 75 -9.72 10.93 -1.64
CA HIS A 75 -9.04 12.02 -2.35
C HIS A 75 -9.54 12.23 -3.79
N ARG A 76 -10.78 11.82 -4.09
CA ARG A 76 -11.43 12.00 -5.41
C ARG A 76 -10.54 11.58 -6.60
N MET A 77 -9.73 10.54 -6.43
CA MET A 77 -8.79 10.10 -7.48
C MET A 77 -9.49 9.62 -8.76
N GLY A 78 -10.79 9.32 -8.72
CA GLY A 78 -11.60 8.99 -9.90
C GLY A 78 -12.28 10.19 -10.59
N ARG A 79 -12.14 11.40 -10.05
CA ARG A 79 -12.75 12.65 -10.56
C ARG A 79 -11.85 13.84 -10.26
N ASN A 80 -10.61 13.78 -10.75
CA ASN A 80 -9.70 14.90 -10.64
C ASN A 80 -10.05 15.97 -11.67
N TYR A 81 -10.26 17.20 -11.21
CA TYR A 81 -10.61 18.34 -12.06
C TYR A 81 -9.38 19.12 -12.55
N LEU A 82 -8.17 18.67 -12.20
CA LEU A 82 -6.90 19.26 -12.64
C LEU A 82 -6.41 18.57 -13.92
N TRP A 83 -6.02 19.35 -14.93
CA TRP A 83 -5.19 19.05 -16.12
C TRP A 83 -4.90 17.57 -16.47
N HIS A 84 -5.95 16.77 -16.68
CA HIS A 84 -5.89 15.38 -17.19
C HIS A 84 -4.80 14.53 -16.48
N ARG A 85 -3.96 13.80 -17.23
CA ARG A 85 -2.95 12.85 -16.70
C ARG A 85 -1.97 13.47 -15.71
N GLN A 86 -1.57 14.72 -15.93
CA GLN A 86 -0.59 15.37 -15.07
C GLN A 86 -1.21 15.78 -13.74
N GLY A 87 -2.44 16.27 -13.77
CA GLY A 87 -3.24 16.51 -12.57
C GLY A 87 -3.44 15.24 -11.74
N ASP A 88 -3.72 14.10 -12.40
CA ASP A 88 -3.87 12.79 -11.74
C ASP A 88 -2.61 12.34 -11.00
N ALA A 89 -1.45 12.48 -11.66
CA ALA A 89 -0.16 12.17 -11.03
C ALA A 89 0.08 13.06 -9.81
N THR A 90 -0.14 14.37 -9.93
CA THR A 90 0.06 15.33 -8.83
C THR A 90 -0.91 15.05 -7.67
N ASN A 91 -2.19 14.79 -7.94
CA ASN A 91 -3.17 14.48 -6.90
C ASN A 91 -2.83 13.18 -6.17
N ALA A 92 -2.36 12.15 -6.88
CA ALA A 92 -1.91 10.90 -6.26
C ALA A 92 -0.72 11.11 -5.31
N VAL A 93 0.27 11.90 -5.72
CA VAL A 93 1.44 12.22 -4.89
C VAL A 93 1.04 13.03 -3.66
N LEU A 94 0.22 14.08 -3.82
CA LEU A 94 -0.23 14.92 -2.72
C LEU A 94 -1.12 14.18 -1.72
N ALA A 95 -2.02 13.31 -2.20
CA ALA A 95 -2.83 12.46 -1.35
C ALA A 95 -1.97 11.50 -0.51
N ALA A 96 -0.97 10.86 -1.14
CA ALA A 96 -0.03 10.00 -0.43
C ALA A 96 0.79 10.78 0.61
N ALA A 97 1.29 11.97 0.25
CA ALA A 97 2.02 12.84 1.17
C ALA A 97 1.14 13.26 2.36
N GLY A 98 -0.08 13.73 2.11
CA GLY A 98 -1.04 14.15 3.13
C GLY A 98 -1.39 13.03 4.10
N TYR A 99 -1.57 11.80 3.61
CA TYR A 99 -1.80 10.64 4.47
C TYR A 99 -0.61 10.34 5.39
N ASN A 100 0.62 10.40 4.85
CA ASN A 100 1.83 10.21 5.64
C ASN A 100 2.01 11.30 6.71
N PHE A 101 1.79 12.57 6.36
CA PHE A 101 1.85 13.67 7.33
C PHE A 101 0.81 13.55 8.43
N ARG A 102 -0.45 13.20 8.08
CA ARG A 102 -1.50 12.96 9.07
C ARG A 102 -1.10 11.87 10.06
N ARG A 103 -0.44 10.81 9.58
CA ARG A 103 0.05 9.73 10.44
C ARG A 103 1.20 10.20 11.33
N LEU A 104 2.15 10.95 10.78
CA LEU A 104 3.27 11.52 11.55
C LEU A 104 2.80 12.45 12.66
N ILE A 105 1.87 13.36 12.36
CA ILE A 105 1.30 14.30 13.36
C ILE A 105 0.65 13.52 14.51
N ARG A 106 -0.15 12.47 14.22
CA ARG A 106 -0.75 11.62 15.26
C ARG A 106 0.29 10.95 16.15
N TRP A 107 1.42 10.50 15.60
CA TRP A 107 2.51 9.93 16.39
C TRP A 107 3.16 10.98 17.30
N LEU A 108 3.39 12.19 16.79
CA LEU A 108 3.94 13.30 17.57
C LEU A 108 2.98 13.74 18.68
N GLU A 109 1.67 13.81 18.42
CA GLU A 109 0.65 14.10 19.42
C GLU A 109 0.65 13.06 20.55
N LEU A 110 0.74 11.76 20.22
CA LEU A 110 0.83 10.70 21.21
C LEU A 110 2.12 10.80 22.04
N LEU A 111 3.25 11.05 21.39
CA LEU A 111 4.54 11.22 22.06
C LEU A 111 4.51 12.41 23.02
N LEU A 112 3.98 13.56 22.58
CA LEU A 112 3.85 14.76 23.41
C LEU A 112 2.95 14.49 24.63
N ARG A 113 1.82 13.81 24.44
CA ARG A 113 0.94 13.41 25.56
C ARG A 113 1.67 12.52 26.56
N GLN A 114 2.48 11.56 26.12
CA GLN A 114 3.28 10.71 27.00
C GLN A 114 4.30 11.53 27.81
N ILE A 115 5.00 12.47 27.16
CA ILE A 115 5.96 13.36 27.83
C ILE A 115 5.23 14.20 28.89
N LEU A 116 4.10 14.83 28.54
CA LEU A 116 3.32 15.66 29.46
C LEU A 116 2.82 14.87 30.67
N VAL A 117 2.28 13.66 30.46
CA VAL A 117 1.82 12.78 31.55
C VAL A 117 2.97 12.45 32.51
N GLN A 118 4.15 12.12 32.00
CA GLN A 118 5.29 11.78 32.84
C GLN A 118 5.85 13.01 33.57
N LEU A 119 5.82 14.18 32.94
CA LEU A 119 6.25 15.44 33.55
C LEU A 119 5.30 15.85 34.69
N ILE A 120 3.99 15.79 34.46
CA ILE A 120 2.97 16.06 35.49
C ILE A 120 3.12 15.08 36.66
N ARG A 121 3.27 13.78 36.40
CA ARG A 121 3.51 12.78 37.45
C ARG A 121 4.76 13.10 38.27
N ARG A 122 5.86 13.50 37.63
CA ARG A 122 7.08 13.90 38.35
C ARG A 122 6.86 15.12 39.23
N LEU A 123 6.14 16.13 38.75
CA LEU A 123 5.83 17.33 39.53
C LEU A 123 4.92 17.04 40.72
N GLN A 124 3.99 16.09 40.59
CA GLN A 124 3.11 15.66 41.69
C GLN A 124 3.81 14.80 42.75
N LEU A 125 4.93 14.16 42.40
CA LEU A 125 5.71 13.29 43.31
C LEU A 125 6.79 14.04 44.10
N LEU A 126 6.99 15.33 43.84
CA LEU A 126 7.85 16.20 44.66
C LEU A 126 6.97 16.87 45.73
N PRO A 127 6.99 16.40 46.99
CA PRO A 127 6.33 17.13 48.06
C PRO A 127 7.09 18.46 48.29
N SER A 128 6.33 19.55 48.39
CA SER A 128 6.76 20.87 48.84
C SER A 128 7.18 20.88 50.30
#